data_AF-A0A525D9Y0-F1
#
_entry.id   AF-A0A525D9Y0-F1
#
_cell.length_a   1.000
_cell.length_b   1.000
_cell.length_c   1.000
_cell.angle_alpha   90.00
_cell.angle_beta   90.00
_cell.angle_gamma   90.00
#
_symmetry.space_group_name_H-M   'P 1'
#
loop_
_entity.id
_entity.type
_entity.pdbx_description
1 polymer ?
#
loop_
_entity_poly.entity_id
_entity_poly.type
_entity_poly.pdbx_seq_one_letter_code
_entity_poly.pdbx_strand_id
1 'polypeptide(L)'
;MPILSVFIAVMLLSGLNAQAVTRQAPLGSGTQLDPYQIASLANLSWLAQDDTKWSAWYIQTADIDAAETRYWDDADDNIDGDLYNDPNDLTATGTNQGFYPIGNLTTYFHGHYNGQGYTIDNLYIHRTDDMGTPDYSVG
;
A
#
# COMPACT_ATOMS: atom_id res chain seq x y z
N MET A 1 28.47 20.68 -16.48
CA MET A 1 27.84 20.01 -17.64
C MET A 1 27.27 18.69 -17.13
N PRO A 2 25.99 18.64 -16.76
CA PRO A 2 25.40 17.46 -16.11
C PRO A 2 25.25 16.32 -17.13
N ILE A 3 25.58 15.11 -16.70
CA ILE A 3 25.39 13.88 -17.46
C ILE A 3 23.88 13.61 -17.47
N LEU A 4 23.34 13.62 -18.68
CA LEU A 4 21.96 13.26 -19.00
C LEU A 4 21.76 11.77 -18.67
N SER A 5 21.21 11.45 -17.50
CA SER A 5 20.75 10.10 -17.18
C SER A 5 19.50 9.81 -18.00
N VAL A 6 19.71 9.15 -19.12
CA VAL A 6 18.66 8.62 -20.00
C VAL A 6 17.99 7.45 -19.30
N PHE A 7 16.88 7.69 -18.61
CA PHE A 7 15.92 6.64 -18.27
C PHE A 7 15.05 6.40 -19.52
N ILE A 8 15.45 5.44 -20.35
CA ILE A 8 14.55 4.88 -21.36
C ILE A 8 13.61 3.93 -20.62
N ALA A 9 12.44 4.43 -20.24
CA ALA A 9 11.30 3.59 -19.94
C ALA A 9 10.77 3.05 -21.27
N VAL A 10 11.14 1.82 -21.61
CA VAL A 10 10.45 1.06 -22.65
C VAL A 10 9.06 0.72 -22.09
N MET A 11 8.06 1.58 -22.33
CA MET A 11 6.66 1.19 -22.18
C MET A 11 6.32 0.27 -23.35
N LEU A 12 6.49 -1.04 -23.13
CA LEU A 12 5.85 -2.05 -23.95
C LEU A 12 4.33 -1.90 -23.76
N LEU A 13 3.65 -1.61 -24.86
CA LEU A 13 2.19 -1.60 -24.98
C LEU A 13 1.68 -3.06 -24.85
N SER A 14 1.71 -3.63 -23.65
CA SER A 14 0.89 -4.79 -23.30
C SER A 14 -0.53 -4.29 -23.00
N GLY A 15 -1.55 -4.98 -23.53
CA GLY A 15 -2.95 -4.60 -23.36
C GLY A 15 -3.27 -4.23 -21.91
N LEU A 16 -3.95 -3.10 -21.72
CA LEU A 16 -4.39 -2.59 -20.43
C LEU A 16 -5.45 -3.53 -19.83
N ASN A 17 -5.03 -4.67 -19.34
CA ASN A 17 -5.70 -5.26 -18.20
C ASN A 17 -5.27 -4.39 -17.02
N ALA A 18 -6.21 -3.67 -16.40
CA ALA A 18 -5.94 -3.08 -15.10
C ALA A 18 -5.47 -4.21 -14.19
N GLN A 19 -4.26 -4.10 -13.66
CA GLN A 19 -3.73 -4.99 -12.63
C GLN A 19 -3.73 -4.19 -11.34
N ALA A 20 -4.08 -4.83 -10.22
CA ALA A 20 -4.01 -4.19 -8.92
C ALA A 20 -2.58 -3.75 -8.63
N VAL A 21 -2.43 -2.77 -7.76
CA VAL A 21 -1.14 -2.18 -7.41
C VAL A 21 -0.30 -3.19 -6.62
N THR A 22 0.61 -3.87 -7.32
CA THR A 22 1.66 -4.69 -6.67
C THR A 22 2.53 -3.80 -5.79
N ARG A 23 2.72 -4.19 -4.52
CA ARG A 23 3.55 -3.46 -3.57
C ARG A 23 4.99 -3.36 -4.07
N GLN A 24 5.61 -2.21 -3.87
CA GLN A 24 6.97 -1.95 -4.33
C GLN A 24 7.79 -1.32 -3.21
N ALA A 25 8.96 -1.89 -2.93
CA ALA A 25 9.91 -1.29 -2.00
C ALA A 25 10.34 0.11 -2.48
N PRO A 26 10.29 1.13 -1.61
CA PRO A 26 10.73 2.48 -1.94
C PRO A 26 12.25 2.57 -2.06
N LEU A 27 12.75 3.66 -2.66
CA LEU A 27 14.17 4.00 -2.59
C LEU A 27 14.57 4.40 -1.17
N GLY A 28 15.85 4.26 -0.85
CA GLY A 28 16.43 4.56 0.47
C GLY A 28 16.57 3.32 1.34
N SER A 29 17.14 3.51 2.53
CA SER A 29 17.42 2.42 3.49
C SER A 29 16.63 2.53 4.79
N GLY A 30 15.78 3.56 4.93
CA GLY A 30 14.95 3.78 6.11
C GLY A 30 15.70 4.38 7.29
N THR A 31 16.89 4.95 7.07
CA THR A 31 17.66 5.63 8.11
C THR A 31 17.39 7.13 8.10
N GLN A 32 17.77 7.85 9.16
CA GLN A 32 17.58 9.30 9.22
C GLN A 32 18.29 10.05 8.07
N LEU A 33 19.45 9.56 7.62
CA LEU A 33 20.23 10.17 6.55
C LEU A 33 19.82 9.68 5.14
N ASP A 34 19.11 8.56 5.08
CA ASP A 34 18.65 7.94 3.84
C ASP A 34 17.25 7.32 4.06
N PRO A 35 16.23 8.16 4.24
CA PRO A 35 14.87 7.72 4.53
C PRO A 35 14.25 7.01 3.33
N TYR A 36 13.30 6.12 3.59
CA TYR A 36 12.48 5.53 2.54
C TYR A 36 11.62 6.61 1.87
N GLN A 37 11.67 6.67 0.54
CA GLN A 37 10.97 7.65 -0.27
C GLN A 37 9.62 7.11 -0.73
N ILE A 38 8.53 7.60 -0.14
CA ILE A 38 7.17 7.18 -0.46
C ILE A 38 6.62 8.10 -1.56
N ALA A 39 6.50 7.56 -2.77
CA ALA A 39 6.10 8.34 -3.95
C ALA A 39 4.82 7.82 -4.63
N SER A 40 4.30 6.68 -4.18
CA SER A 40 3.19 5.98 -4.84
C SER A 40 2.39 5.13 -3.87
N LEU A 41 1.20 4.71 -4.30
CA LEU A 41 0.37 3.77 -3.57
C LEU A 41 1.09 2.42 -3.37
N ALA A 42 1.90 1.97 -4.33
CA ALA A 42 2.70 0.75 -4.22
C ALA A 42 3.71 0.81 -3.06
N ASN A 43 4.31 1.98 -2.81
CA ASN A 43 5.22 2.17 -1.67
C ASN A 43 4.47 2.20 -0.34
N LEU A 44 3.26 2.80 -0.32
CA LEU A 44 2.38 2.79 0.85
C LEU A 44 1.90 1.37 1.17
N SER A 45 1.52 0.58 0.15
CA SER A 45 1.16 -0.84 0.30
C SER A 45 2.32 -1.64 0.90
N TRP A 46 3.54 -1.44 0.38
CA TRP A 46 4.75 -2.08 0.92
C TRP A 46 4.99 -1.75 2.39
N LEU A 47 4.78 -0.49 2.79
CA LEU A 47 4.90 -0.06 4.18
C LEU A 47 3.81 -0.66 5.07
N ALA A 48 2.57 -0.71 4.59
CA ALA A 48 1.44 -1.23 5.35
C ALA A 48 1.55 -2.73 5.67
N GLN A 49 2.16 -3.50 4.77
CA GLN A 49 2.19 -4.96 4.87
C GLN A 49 3.43 -5.54 5.60
N ASP A 50 4.44 -4.72 5.93
CA ASP A 50 5.68 -5.19 6.57
C ASP A 50 5.95 -4.46 7.89
N ASP A 51 5.59 -5.10 9.01
CA ASP A 51 5.74 -4.53 10.35
C ASP A 51 7.20 -4.31 10.77
N THR A 52 8.14 -5.01 10.15
CA THR A 52 9.59 -4.82 10.38
C THR A 52 10.07 -3.45 9.89
N LYS A 53 9.25 -2.76 9.09
CA LYS A 53 9.55 -1.42 8.59
C LYS A 53 9.01 -0.33 9.49
N TRP A 54 8.04 -0.60 10.36
CA TRP A 54 7.30 0.41 11.14
C TRP A 54 8.10 1.21 12.17
N SER A 55 9.42 1.03 12.25
CA SER A 55 10.35 1.82 13.07
C SER A 55 11.36 2.64 12.25
N ALA A 56 11.20 2.72 10.92
CA ALA A 56 12.15 3.39 10.02
C ALA A 56 11.82 4.89 9.79
N TRP A 57 12.64 5.55 8.98
CA TRP A 57 12.46 6.95 8.55
C TRP A 57 11.90 7.01 7.14
N TYR A 58 10.94 7.91 6.92
CA TYR A 58 10.20 8.08 5.68
C TYR A 58 10.09 9.55 5.29
N ILE A 59 10.21 9.80 3.99
CA ILE A 59 9.83 11.08 3.38
C ILE A 59 8.85 10.81 2.24
N GLN A 60 7.80 11.62 2.14
CA GLN A 60 6.95 11.61 0.96
C GLN A 60 7.56 12.51 -0.12
N THR A 61 7.54 12.05 -1.37
CA THR A 61 8.19 12.76 -2.49
C THR A 61 7.24 13.07 -3.66
N ALA A 62 5.97 12.68 -3.55
CA ALA A 62 4.91 13.00 -4.50
C ALA A 62 3.54 12.94 -3.80
N ASP A 63 2.52 13.60 -4.37
CA ASP A 63 1.13 13.35 -4.00
C ASP A 63 0.73 11.93 -4.38
N ILE A 64 -0.11 11.29 -3.56
CA ILE A 64 -0.49 9.90 -3.72
C ILE A 64 -2.01 9.80 -3.77
N ASP A 65 -2.53 9.35 -4.92
CA ASP A 65 -3.93 8.98 -5.04
C ASP A 65 -4.13 7.54 -4.54
N ALA A 66 -4.78 7.39 -3.39
CA ALA A 66 -5.09 6.11 -2.75
C ALA A 66 -6.51 5.63 -3.07
N ALA A 67 -7.14 6.15 -4.12
CA ALA A 67 -8.47 5.78 -4.56
C ALA A 67 -8.73 4.27 -4.68
N GLU A 68 -7.72 3.49 -5.10
CA GLU A 68 -7.81 2.04 -5.27
C GLU A 68 -8.02 1.30 -3.95
N THR A 69 -7.61 1.87 -2.81
CA THR A 69 -7.81 1.24 -1.50
C THR A 69 -9.28 1.13 -1.11
N ARG A 70 -10.24 1.57 -1.94
CA ARG A 70 -11.66 1.28 -1.74
C ARG A 70 -12.05 -0.16 -2.09
N TYR A 71 -11.21 -0.84 -2.85
CA TYR A 71 -11.43 -2.20 -3.32
C TYR A 71 -10.56 -3.21 -2.59
N TRP A 72 -9.50 -2.74 -1.91
CA TRP A 72 -8.60 -3.61 -1.17
C TRP A 72 -9.34 -4.45 -0.13
N ASP A 73 -9.05 -5.74 -0.11
CA ASP A 73 -9.40 -6.63 0.98
C ASP A 73 -8.18 -7.37 1.53
N ASP A 74 -8.31 -8.03 2.68
CA ASP A 74 -7.16 -8.67 3.33
C ASP A 74 -6.95 -10.14 2.86
N ALA A 75 -7.65 -10.60 1.82
CA ALA A 75 -7.43 -11.92 1.24
C ALA A 75 -6.19 -11.90 0.34
N ASP A 76 -5.59 -13.07 0.13
CA ASP A 76 -4.53 -13.28 -0.86
C ASP A 76 -5.04 -14.36 -1.82
N ASP A 77 -5.93 -13.97 -2.74
CA ASP A 77 -6.63 -14.94 -3.58
C ASP A 77 -5.72 -15.56 -4.65
N ASN A 78 -4.59 -14.91 -4.95
CA ASN A 78 -3.60 -15.39 -5.90
C ASN A 78 -2.41 -16.13 -5.24
N ILE A 79 -2.27 -16.03 -3.92
CA ILE A 79 -1.26 -16.70 -3.07
C ILE A 79 0.18 -16.28 -3.44
N ASP A 80 0.39 -15.02 -3.78
CA ASP A 80 1.72 -14.46 -4.06
C ASP A 80 2.36 -13.76 -2.84
N GLY A 81 1.60 -13.61 -1.76
CA GLY A 81 2.01 -12.99 -0.50
C GLY A 81 1.85 -11.48 -0.45
N ASP A 82 1.21 -10.85 -1.44
CA ASP A 82 0.82 -9.44 -1.47
C ASP A 82 -0.71 -9.33 -1.40
N LEU A 83 -1.21 -8.92 -0.23
CA LEU A 83 -2.65 -8.96 0.10
C LEU A 83 -3.52 -8.02 -0.73
N TYR A 84 -2.92 -7.07 -1.45
CA TYR A 84 -3.65 -5.97 -2.08
C TYR A 84 -3.39 -5.88 -3.59
N ASN A 85 -3.04 -7.02 -4.22
CA ASN A 85 -2.69 -7.07 -5.64
C ASN A 85 -3.46 -8.11 -6.47
N ASP A 86 -4.57 -8.62 -5.96
CA ASP A 86 -5.31 -9.69 -6.61
C ASP A 86 -6.53 -9.18 -7.42
N PRO A 87 -7.22 -10.04 -8.19
CA PRO A 87 -8.35 -9.62 -9.02
C PRO A 87 -9.51 -8.95 -8.25
N ASN A 88 -9.69 -9.25 -6.96
CA ASN A 88 -10.73 -8.65 -6.13
C ASN A 88 -10.36 -7.24 -5.67
N ASP A 89 -9.08 -6.91 -5.57
CA ASP A 89 -8.60 -5.56 -5.20
C ASP A 89 -8.76 -4.49 -6.29
N LEU A 90 -9.23 -4.89 -7.48
CA LEU A 90 -9.55 -3.97 -8.59
C LEU A 90 -11.02 -3.56 -8.63
N THR A 91 -11.88 -4.30 -7.94
CA THR A 91 -13.32 -4.17 -8.09
C THR A 91 -14.04 -4.33 -6.76
N ALA A 92 -15.37 -4.20 -6.75
CA ALA A 92 -16.15 -4.35 -5.52
C ALA A 92 -16.50 -5.81 -5.18
N THR A 93 -15.90 -6.81 -5.85
CA THR A 93 -16.22 -8.24 -5.64
C THR A 93 -15.65 -8.81 -4.35
N GLY A 94 -14.59 -8.19 -3.84
CA GLY A 94 -13.96 -8.50 -2.55
C GLY A 94 -14.75 -8.03 -1.34
N THR A 95 -14.17 -8.21 -0.15
CA THR A 95 -14.76 -7.69 1.10
C THR A 95 -14.50 -6.19 1.30
N ASN A 96 -13.59 -5.59 0.53
CA ASN A 96 -13.37 -4.14 0.42
C ASN A 96 -13.15 -3.43 1.78
N GLN A 97 -12.41 -4.03 2.72
CA GLN A 97 -12.07 -3.43 4.02
C GLN A 97 -11.18 -2.19 3.88
N GLY A 98 -10.52 -2.06 2.74
CA GLY A 98 -9.65 -0.98 2.37
C GLY A 98 -8.28 -1.02 3.03
N PHE A 99 -7.65 0.14 3.19
CA PHE A 99 -6.27 0.22 3.69
C PHE A 99 -6.15 -0.26 5.16
N TYR A 100 -5.19 -1.13 5.45
CA TYR A 100 -4.88 -1.55 6.83
C TYR A 100 -4.01 -0.49 7.50
N PRO A 101 -4.41 0.06 8.66
CA PRO A 101 -3.61 1.06 9.35
C PRO A 101 -2.16 0.60 9.59
N ILE A 102 -1.20 1.48 9.32
CA ILE A 102 0.20 1.23 9.65
C ILE A 102 0.34 1.31 11.17
N GLY A 103 0.67 0.18 11.80
CA GLY A 103 0.59 0.02 13.25
C GLY A 103 -0.73 -0.62 13.71
N ASN A 104 -0.66 -1.42 14.76
CA ASN A 104 -1.80 -2.06 15.41
C ASN A 104 -1.62 -2.12 16.93
N LEU A 105 -2.57 -2.75 17.64
CA LEU A 105 -2.59 -2.83 19.11
C LEU A 105 -1.43 -3.65 19.71
N THR A 106 -0.79 -4.51 18.91
CA THR A 106 0.35 -5.35 19.32
C THR A 106 1.67 -4.72 18.88
N THR A 107 1.75 -4.25 17.64
CA THR A 107 2.93 -3.63 17.04
C THR A 107 2.60 -2.21 16.62
N TYR A 108 3.00 -1.23 17.42
CA TYR A 108 2.76 0.18 17.11
C TYR A 108 3.67 0.68 15.98
N PHE A 109 3.23 1.73 15.29
CA PHE A 109 4.12 2.50 14.43
C PHE A 109 5.02 3.41 15.28
N HIS A 110 6.34 3.19 15.18
CA HIS A 110 7.39 3.97 15.85
C HIS A 110 8.25 4.76 14.86
N GLY A 111 7.92 4.72 13.57
CA GLY A 111 8.68 5.36 12.52
C GLY A 111 8.51 6.88 12.51
N HIS A 112 9.40 7.52 11.75
CA HIS A 112 9.33 8.95 11.48
C HIS A 112 8.82 9.16 10.06
N TYR A 113 7.63 9.75 9.90
CA TYR A 113 7.06 10.05 8.59
C TYR A 113 6.99 11.55 8.36
N ASN A 114 7.71 12.06 7.36
CA ASN A 114 7.66 13.46 6.95
C ASN A 114 6.98 13.58 5.57
N GLY A 115 5.76 14.11 5.56
CA GLY A 115 4.96 14.29 4.33
C GLY A 115 5.49 15.36 3.36
N GLN A 116 6.44 16.21 3.77
CA GLN A 116 7.04 17.26 2.92
C GLN A 116 6.03 18.21 2.23
N GLY A 117 4.77 18.26 2.70
CA GLY A 117 3.70 19.04 2.12
C GLY A 117 2.89 18.36 1.02
N TYR A 118 3.21 17.11 0.67
CA TYR A 118 2.42 16.29 -0.27
C TYR A 118 1.20 15.67 0.41
N THR A 119 0.20 15.30 -0.39
CA THR A 119 -1.06 14.71 0.07
C THR A 119 -1.10 13.20 -0.15
N ILE A 120 -1.89 12.52 0.68
CA ILE A 120 -2.41 11.18 0.39
C ILE A 120 -3.92 11.37 0.27
N ASP A 121 -4.41 11.39 -0.96
CA ASP A 121 -5.81 11.69 -1.26
C ASP A 121 -6.61 10.40 -1.47
N ASN A 122 -7.93 10.49 -1.27
CA ASN A 122 -8.88 9.40 -1.52
C ASN A 122 -8.62 8.08 -0.76
N LEU A 123 -7.85 8.14 0.33
CA LEU A 123 -7.59 6.98 1.19
C LEU A 123 -8.90 6.46 1.77
N TYR A 124 -9.22 5.20 1.49
CA TYR A 124 -10.38 4.51 2.03
C TYR A 124 -9.96 3.49 3.09
N ILE A 125 -10.62 3.58 4.26
CA ILE A 125 -10.42 2.71 5.41
C ILE A 125 -11.80 2.31 5.94
N HIS A 126 -12.13 1.02 5.88
CA HIS A 126 -13.36 0.44 6.41
C HIS A 126 -13.05 -0.76 7.30
N ARG A 127 -12.40 -0.48 8.42
CA ARG A 127 -12.09 -1.48 9.45
C ARG A 127 -13.21 -1.47 10.49
N THR A 128 -14.37 -2.01 10.13
CA THR A 128 -15.44 -2.26 11.12
C THR A 128 -15.11 -3.50 11.91
N ASP A 129 -15.26 -3.43 13.24
CA ASP A 129 -15.00 -4.51 14.21
C ASP A 129 -15.98 -5.69 14.09
N ASP A 130 -16.49 -5.99 12.89
CA ASP A 130 -17.40 -7.12 12.67
C ASP A 130 -16.54 -8.40 12.75
N MET A 131 -16.17 -8.77 13.98
CA MET A 131 -16.02 -10.15 14.39
C MET A 131 -17.27 -10.83 13.87
N GLY A 132 -17.14 -11.44 12.68
CA GLY A 132 -18.27 -11.94 11.92
C GLY A 132 -19.28 -12.56 12.86
N THR A 133 -20.51 -12.07 12.80
CA THR A 133 -21.62 -12.63 13.57
C THR A 133 -21.47 -14.15 13.55
N PRO A 134 -21.27 -14.83 14.70
CA PRO A 134 -21.19 -16.27 14.69
C PRO A 134 -22.48 -16.77 14.05
N ASP A 135 -22.35 -17.52 12.95
CA ASP A 135 -23.48 -18.19 12.34
C ASP A 135 -24.01 -19.22 13.36
N TYR A 136 -24.94 -18.78 14.20
CA TYR A 136 -25.74 -19.64 15.05
C TYR A 136 -26.91 -20.24 14.26
N SER A 137 -26.69 -20.70 13.02
CA SER A 137 -27.63 -21.61 12.37
C SER A 137 -27.44 -23.02 12.93
N VAL A 138 -28.02 -23.23 14.11
CA VAL A 138 -28.33 -24.57 14.62
C VAL A 138 -29.41 -25.20 13.74
N GLY A 139 -29.02 -26.24 13.00
CA GLY A 139 -29.90 -27.25 12.43
C GLY A 139 -29.87 -28.54 13.25
#